data_AF-A0A1V5QS56-F1
#
_entry.id   AF-A0A1V5QS56-F1
#
_cell.length_a   1.000
_cell.length_b   1.000
_cell.length_c   1.000
_cell.angle_alpha   90.00
_cell.angle_beta   90.00
_cell.angle_gamma   90.00
#
_symmetry.space_group_name_H-M   'P 1'
#
loop_
_entity.id
_entity.type
_entity.pdbx_description
1 polymer ?
#
loop_
_entity_poly.entity_id
_entity_poly.type
_entity_poly.pdbx_seq_one_letter_code
_entity_poly.pdbx_strand_id
1 'polypeptide(L)'
;MLRETATTAVIADNCLKDLAFAYCRVVAGLSDRRLDNGLARLLQQSTCRAMHTLLRRQMLAYRAYARPSSSSWQIMHDLYGIARAHGVATLDGEGNIERLYLCALLMAYAEPGKIPRHSLNALRQAVELLSPFAGIIEDDESQHTPTALAGRFWVRTDRGHPGRSLIRVGSTRPPVPGSLIVECRGVISALDRKLAQGLGSAHDIPENVLTTLRASLGGPLTRRFSRTQFSPQTRLVAGMDNALALIAACAKDEGALDAIMQNGSAWTVLDESPDGFGIRYLDGTKWPLQAGDLVVLQTSGGTRPHVCLVRRIANLKSRLELGLQMLSPEASIIEIGGSDGQSRQMGLFLPRLPAFGGSAGLLASPGALSNGALLRRETPEGGIHLWKRGAHSEHNGQVEFHVLAPANSPT
;
A
#
# COMPACT_ATOMS: atom_id res chain seq x y z
N MET A 1 -25.82 6.49 -8.08
CA MET A 1 -24.87 5.99 -7.05
C MET A 1 -23.41 6.38 -7.30
N LEU A 2 -22.66 5.83 -8.26
CA LEU A 2 -21.20 6.12 -8.43
C LEU A 2 -20.86 7.59 -8.78
N ARG A 3 -21.68 8.26 -9.60
CA ARG A 3 -21.50 9.70 -9.90
C ARG A 3 -21.82 10.59 -8.70
N GLU A 4 -22.84 10.22 -7.95
CA GLU A 4 -23.30 10.94 -6.76
C GLU A 4 -22.28 10.86 -5.61
N THR A 5 -21.69 9.68 -5.38
CA THR A 5 -20.61 9.52 -4.41
C THR A 5 -19.35 10.30 -4.79
N ALA A 6 -19.02 10.39 -6.08
CA ALA A 6 -17.92 11.21 -6.57
C ALA A 6 -18.18 12.71 -6.34
N THR A 7 -19.40 13.20 -6.63
CA THR A 7 -19.78 14.59 -6.36
C THR A 7 -19.72 14.93 -4.87
N THR A 8 -20.26 14.06 -4.00
CA THR A 8 -20.20 14.24 -2.54
C THR A 8 -18.76 14.27 -2.03
N ALA A 9 -17.87 13.43 -2.57
CA ALA A 9 -16.46 13.44 -2.20
C ALA A 9 -15.76 14.76 -2.56
N VAL A 10 -16.08 15.35 -3.72
CA VAL A 10 -15.55 16.66 -4.13
C VAL A 10 -16.06 17.78 -3.22
N ILE A 11 -17.35 17.78 -2.88
CA ILE A 11 -17.93 18.75 -1.94
C ILE A 11 -17.26 18.65 -0.57
N ALA A 12 -17.07 17.41 -0.07
CA ALA A 12 -16.37 17.19 1.19
C ALA A 12 -14.91 17.67 1.16
N ASP A 13 -14.17 17.44 0.06
CA ASP A 13 -12.79 17.95 -0.09
C ASP A 13 -12.75 19.48 -0.04
N ASN A 14 -13.66 20.15 -0.76
CA ASN A 14 -13.76 21.61 -0.77
C ASN A 14 -14.10 22.18 0.60
N CYS A 15 -15.07 21.58 1.30
CA CYS A 15 -15.43 22.00 2.67
C CYS A 15 -14.24 21.84 3.64
N LEU A 16 -13.50 20.73 3.56
CA LEU A 16 -12.29 20.53 4.36
C LEU A 16 -11.21 21.56 4.01
N LYS A 17 -11.04 21.89 2.72
CA LYS A 17 -10.10 22.91 2.27
C LYS A 17 -10.44 24.30 2.87
N ASP A 18 -11.71 24.70 2.81
CA ASP A 18 -12.17 26.01 3.30
C ASP A 18 -12.04 26.09 4.83
N LEU A 19 -12.40 25.02 5.54
CA LEU A 19 -12.25 24.93 6.99
C LEU A 19 -10.77 24.99 7.42
N ALA A 20 -9.89 24.27 6.72
CA ALA A 20 -8.46 24.34 6.99
C ALA A 20 -7.91 25.76 6.77
N PHE A 21 -8.34 26.42 5.70
CA PHE A 21 -7.93 27.79 5.40
C PHE A 21 -8.42 28.80 6.46
N ALA A 22 -9.65 28.64 6.95
CA ALA A 22 -10.19 29.47 8.02
C ALA A 22 -9.34 29.38 9.29
N TYR A 23 -8.96 28.17 9.73
CA TYR A 23 -8.06 28.01 10.87
C TYR A 23 -6.64 28.53 10.60
N CYS A 24 -6.11 28.35 9.38
CA CYS A 24 -4.80 28.91 9.01
C CYS A 24 -4.78 30.44 9.13
N ARG A 25 -5.88 31.12 8.79
CA ARG A 25 -5.99 32.58 8.97
C ARG A 25 -5.97 32.99 10.43
N VAL A 26 -6.58 32.21 11.33
CA VAL A 26 -6.52 32.44 12.78
C VAL A 26 -5.08 32.27 13.26
N VAL A 27 -4.40 31.20 12.85
CA VAL A 27 -3.00 30.94 13.19
C VAL A 27 -2.09 32.07 12.73
N ALA A 28 -2.22 32.52 11.47
CA ALA A 28 -1.43 33.62 10.93
C ALA A 28 -1.69 34.95 11.66
N GLY A 29 -2.93 35.23 12.06
CA GLY A 29 -3.26 36.43 12.84
C GLY A 29 -2.69 36.42 14.28
N LEU A 30 -2.32 35.24 14.78
CA LEU A 30 -1.75 35.05 16.12
C LEU A 30 -0.21 34.95 16.11
N SER A 31 0.40 34.49 15.01
CA SER A 31 1.85 34.28 14.94
C SER A 31 2.67 35.56 15.08
N ASP A 32 2.12 36.69 14.65
CA ASP A 32 2.81 37.99 14.73
C ASP A 32 2.65 38.68 16.09
N ARG A 33 1.93 38.04 17.03
CA ARG A 33 1.63 38.61 18.35
C ARG A 33 2.52 38.03 19.43
N ARG A 34 2.81 38.83 20.46
CA ARG A 34 3.37 38.32 21.71
C ARG A 34 2.30 37.47 22.39
N LEU A 35 2.59 36.19 22.59
CA LEU A 35 1.64 35.24 23.15
C LEU A 35 1.66 35.28 24.68
N ASP A 36 0.49 35.54 25.27
CA ASP A 36 0.20 35.13 26.64
C ASP A 36 -0.34 33.68 26.67
N ASN A 37 -0.62 33.16 27.86
CA ASN A 37 -1.12 31.79 28.03
C ASN A 37 -2.45 31.55 27.28
N GLY A 38 -3.30 32.57 27.15
CA GLY A 38 -4.59 32.47 26.47
C GLY A 38 -4.42 32.37 24.95
N LEU A 39 -3.61 33.27 24.38
CA LEU A 39 -3.28 33.29 22.96
C LEU A 39 -2.46 32.07 22.53
N ALA A 40 -1.54 31.57 23.38
CA ALA A 40 -0.80 30.34 23.12
C ALA A 40 -1.72 29.13 23.01
N ARG A 41 -2.71 29.00 23.90
CA ARG A 41 -3.72 27.92 23.82
C ARG A 41 -4.60 28.05 22.58
N LEU A 42 -5.01 29.27 22.21
CA LEU A 42 -5.79 29.50 21.01
C LEU A 42 -4.99 29.17 19.73
N LEU A 43 -3.71 29.52 19.70
CA LEU A 43 -2.78 29.17 18.63
C LEU A 43 -2.66 27.64 18.50
N GLN A 44 -2.43 26.94 19.62
CA GLN A 44 -2.36 25.48 19.66
C GLN A 44 -3.65 24.85 19.12
N GLN A 45 -4.80 25.23 19.66
CA GLN A 45 -6.10 24.68 19.25
C GLN A 45 -6.40 24.93 17.77
N SER A 46 -6.19 26.16 17.29
CA SER A 46 -6.42 26.52 15.89
C SER A 46 -5.50 25.72 14.96
N THR A 47 -4.24 25.53 15.36
CA THR A 47 -3.26 24.72 14.63
C THR A 47 -3.70 23.24 14.58
N CYS A 48 -4.07 22.66 15.73
CA CYS A 48 -4.59 21.29 15.80
C CYS A 48 -5.79 21.09 14.87
N ARG A 49 -6.76 22.01 14.90
CA ARG A 49 -7.97 21.92 14.07
C ARG A 49 -7.65 22.06 12.58
N ALA A 50 -6.74 22.96 12.20
CA ALA A 50 -6.24 23.06 10.83
C ALA A 50 -5.60 21.75 10.37
N MET A 51 -4.67 21.21 11.16
CA MET A 51 -3.93 19.98 10.82
C MET A 51 -4.82 18.74 10.78
N HIS A 52 -5.78 18.59 11.69
CA HIS A 52 -6.78 17.51 11.61
C HIS A 52 -7.62 17.60 10.33
N THR A 53 -8.02 18.81 9.95
CA THR A 53 -8.79 19.04 8.73
C THR A 53 -7.97 18.69 7.48
N LEU A 54 -6.70 19.10 7.45
CA LEU A 54 -5.75 18.71 6.40
C LEU A 54 -5.54 17.19 6.35
N LEU A 55 -5.37 16.51 7.48
CA LEU A 55 -5.20 15.06 7.53
C LEU A 55 -6.44 14.34 6.98
N ARG A 56 -7.64 14.80 7.31
CA ARG A 56 -8.89 14.27 6.72
C ARG A 56 -8.93 14.45 5.21
N ARG A 57 -8.43 15.59 4.71
CA ARG A 57 -8.33 15.87 3.28
C ARG A 57 -7.30 14.95 2.59
N GLN A 58 -6.14 14.74 3.22
CA GLN A 58 -5.14 13.79 2.75
C GLN A 58 -5.70 12.35 2.68
N MET A 59 -6.51 11.94 3.67
CA MET A 59 -7.21 10.65 3.65
C MET A 59 -8.16 10.49 2.46
N LEU A 60 -8.86 11.55 2.04
CA LEU A 60 -9.68 11.52 0.81
C LEU A 60 -8.81 11.31 -0.43
N ALA A 61 -7.67 11.99 -0.52
CA ALA A 61 -6.72 11.80 -1.62
C ALA A 61 -6.22 10.35 -1.67
N TYR A 62 -5.83 9.77 -0.54
CA TYR A 62 -5.38 8.38 -0.46
C TYR A 62 -6.46 7.37 -0.85
N ARG A 63 -7.72 7.60 -0.48
CA ARG A 63 -8.86 6.77 -0.93
C ARG A 63 -9.05 6.81 -2.44
N ALA A 64 -8.73 7.93 -3.08
CA ALA A 64 -8.72 8.08 -4.53
C ALA A 64 -7.44 7.58 -5.21
N TYR A 65 -6.51 6.95 -4.46
CA TYR A 65 -5.15 6.58 -4.89
C TYR A 65 -4.30 7.76 -5.37
N ALA A 66 -4.71 8.98 -5.04
CA ALA A 66 -3.96 10.18 -5.32
C ALA A 66 -2.97 10.47 -4.18
N ARG A 67 -1.97 11.28 -4.49
CA ARG A 67 -1.13 11.91 -3.47
C ARG A 67 -1.77 13.22 -3.04
N PRO A 68 -1.68 13.61 -1.75
CA PRO A 68 -2.05 14.96 -1.36
C PRO A 68 -1.28 15.99 -2.17
N SER A 69 -1.94 17.11 -2.48
CA SER A 69 -1.35 18.22 -3.24
C SER A 69 -0.14 18.81 -2.51
N SER A 70 0.81 19.36 -3.27
CA SER A 70 1.98 20.05 -2.71
C SER A 70 1.60 21.19 -1.77
N SER A 71 0.57 21.97 -2.11
CA SER A 71 0.06 23.05 -1.25
C SER A 71 -0.45 22.53 0.09
N SER A 72 -1.16 21.40 0.12
CA SER A 72 -1.62 20.77 1.36
C SER A 72 -0.45 20.33 2.25
N TRP A 73 0.67 19.89 1.68
CA TRP A 73 1.88 19.58 2.45
C TRP A 73 2.57 20.83 2.93
N GLN A 74 2.69 21.86 2.09
CA GLN A 74 3.31 23.12 2.47
C GLN A 74 2.59 23.74 3.68
N ILE A 75 1.26 23.84 3.63
CA ILE A 75 0.47 24.34 4.76
C ILE A 75 0.71 23.49 6.03
N MET A 76 0.84 22.17 5.90
CA MET A 76 1.13 21.30 7.04
C MET A 76 2.52 21.55 7.64
N HIS A 77 3.54 21.77 6.80
CA HIS A 77 4.89 22.13 7.24
C HIS A 77 4.90 23.51 7.93
N ASP A 78 4.22 24.50 7.35
CA ASP A 78 4.16 25.86 7.87
C ASP A 78 3.46 25.88 9.24
N LEU A 79 2.32 25.19 9.39
CA LEU A 79 1.60 25.08 10.66
C LEU A 79 2.45 24.43 11.76
N TYR A 80 3.17 23.36 11.43
CA TYR A 80 4.09 22.72 12.39
C TYR A 80 5.25 23.66 12.74
N GLY A 81 5.84 24.36 11.76
CA GLY A 81 6.90 25.35 11.96
C GLY A 81 6.48 26.48 12.91
N ILE A 82 5.29 27.06 12.69
CA ILE A 82 4.72 28.10 13.58
C ILE A 82 4.54 27.53 14.99
N ALA A 83 3.95 26.35 15.13
CA ALA A 83 3.74 25.73 16.45
C ALA A 83 5.05 25.49 17.21
N ARG A 84 6.11 25.07 16.51
CA ARG A 84 7.44 24.90 17.11
C ARG A 84 8.07 26.22 17.54
N ALA A 85 8.02 27.23 16.67
CA ALA A 85 8.59 28.55 16.95
C ALA A 85 7.99 29.20 18.20
N HIS A 86 6.71 28.94 18.47
CA HIS A 86 6.00 29.42 19.65
C HIS A 86 6.00 28.46 20.84
N GLY A 87 6.70 27.31 20.76
CA GLY A 87 6.80 26.35 21.86
C GLY A 87 5.49 25.62 22.20
N VAL A 88 4.51 25.61 21.28
CA VAL A 88 3.20 24.96 21.49
C VAL A 88 3.09 23.59 20.82
N ALA A 89 4.10 23.17 20.08
CA ALA A 89 4.07 21.94 19.28
C ALA A 89 3.92 20.65 20.11
N THR A 90 4.46 20.63 21.32
CA THR A 90 4.53 19.44 22.21
C THR A 90 3.65 19.53 23.44
N LEU A 91 2.88 20.61 23.59
CA LEU A 91 1.99 20.79 24.74
C LEU A 91 0.91 19.70 24.75
N ASP A 92 0.77 19.02 25.89
CA ASP A 92 -0.28 18.03 26.11
C ASP A 92 -1.64 18.71 26.34
N GLY A 93 -2.73 18.16 25.79
CA GLY A 93 -4.06 18.79 25.81
C GLY A 93 -4.99 18.33 24.67
N GLU A 94 -5.69 19.26 24.00
CA GLU A 94 -6.62 19.02 22.86
C GLU A 94 -5.95 18.36 21.62
N GLY A 95 -4.64 18.15 21.65
CA GLY A 95 -3.89 17.42 20.64
C GLY A 95 -2.43 17.84 20.65
N ASN A 96 -1.52 16.87 20.70
CA ASN A 96 -0.10 17.12 20.50
C ASN A 96 0.15 17.37 19.00
N ILE A 97 0.53 18.59 18.63
CA ILE A 97 0.69 19.01 17.22
C ILE A 97 1.79 18.21 16.54
N GLU A 98 2.90 17.97 17.25
CA GLU A 98 4.00 17.14 16.74
C GLU A 98 3.55 15.71 16.46
N ARG A 99 2.74 15.12 17.35
CA ARG A 99 2.12 13.82 17.16
C ARG A 99 1.25 13.79 15.90
N LEU A 100 0.42 14.80 15.68
CA LEU A 100 -0.43 14.91 14.48
C LEU A 100 0.41 15.05 13.20
N TYR A 101 1.48 15.83 13.25
CA TYR A 101 2.42 15.98 12.14
C TYR A 101 3.11 14.65 11.81
N LEU A 102 3.61 13.94 12.83
CA LEU A 102 4.20 12.61 12.68
C LEU A 102 3.20 11.60 12.13
N CYS A 103 1.95 11.60 12.58
CA CYS A 103 0.89 10.76 12.01
C CYS A 103 0.72 11.01 10.51
N ALA A 104 0.65 12.27 10.07
CA ALA A 104 0.51 12.61 8.66
C ALA A 104 1.70 12.11 7.83
N LEU A 105 2.93 12.27 8.34
CA LEU A 105 4.15 11.80 7.68
C LEU A 105 4.21 10.27 7.61
N LEU A 106 3.94 9.57 8.71
CA LEU A 106 3.90 8.10 8.75
C LEU A 106 2.83 7.53 7.80
N MET A 107 1.65 8.17 7.70
CA MET A 107 0.65 7.82 6.70
C MET A 107 1.22 7.90 5.28
N ALA A 108 1.96 8.96 4.96
CA ALA A 108 2.55 9.14 3.65
C ALA A 108 3.67 8.11 3.37
N TYR A 109 4.49 7.82 4.38
CA TYR A 109 5.59 6.85 4.29
C TYR A 109 5.09 5.41 4.11
N ALA A 110 3.91 5.08 4.62
CA ALA A 110 3.27 3.78 4.40
C ALA A 110 2.94 3.50 2.92
N GLU A 111 3.06 4.50 2.04
CA GLU A 111 2.66 4.45 0.63
C GLU A 111 1.22 3.89 0.47
N PRO A 112 0.16 4.64 0.86
CA PRO A 112 -1.21 4.14 0.97
C PRO A 112 -1.78 3.42 -0.27
N GLY A 113 -1.22 3.68 -1.45
CA GLY A 113 -1.55 2.94 -2.67
C GLY A 113 -1.17 1.45 -2.66
N LYS A 114 -0.34 1.00 -1.71
CA LYS A 114 0.00 -0.43 -1.49
C LYS A 114 -0.96 -1.13 -0.54
N ILE A 115 -1.87 -0.38 0.09
CA ILE A 115 -2.77 -0.88 1.12
C ILE A 115 -4.19 -0.90 0.51
N PRO A 116 -5.00 -1.94 0.80
CA PRO A 116 -6.38 -1.96 0.35
C PRO A 116 -7.16 -0.74 0.87
N ARG A 117 -8.09 -0.21 0.04
CA ARG A 117 -8.86 1.01 0.39
C ARG A 117 -9.59 0.88 1.73
N HIS A 118 -10.15 -0.31 1.98
CA HIS A 118 -10.89 -0.60 3.21
C HIS A 118 -9.99 -0.61 4.46
N SER A 119 -8.70 -0.92 4.31
CA SER A 119 -7.72 -0.97 5.40
C SER A 119 -7.09 0.38 5.73
N LEU A 120 -7.39 1.46 4.99
CA LEU A 120 -6.81 2.79 5.24
C LEU A 120 -7.17 3.35 6.62
N ASN A 121 -8.35 3.02 7.16
CA ASN A 121 -8.70 3.43 8.52
C ASN A 121 -7.87 2.69 9.58
N ALA A 122 -7.60 1.40 9.36
CA ALA A 122 -6.72 0.62 10.23
C ALA A 122 -5.27 1.11 10.16
N LEU A 123 -4.81 1.54 8.97
CA LEU A 123 -3.51 2.21 8.83
C LEU A 123 -3.46 3.50 9.65
N ARG A 124 -4.50 4.34 9.58
CA ARG A 124 -4.58 5.57 10.40
C ARG A 124 -4.48 5.26 11.89
N GLN A 125 -5.23 4.26 12.36
CA GLN A 125 -5.17 3.83 13.76
C GLN A 125 -3.78 3.30 14.13
N ALA A 126 -3.14 2.54 13.24
CA ALA A 126 -1.80 2.02 13.45
C ALA A 126 -0.77 3.16 13.61
N VAL A 127 -0.77 4.15 12.73
CA VAL A 127 0.17 5.27 12.83
C VAL A 127 -0.10 6.16 14.05
N GLU A 128 -1.37 6.31 14.47
CA GLU A 128 -1.72 7.04 15.70
C GLU A 128 -1.11 6.36 16.93
N LEU A 129 -1.21 5.03 17.04
CA LEU A 129 -0.60 4.26 18.13
C LEU A 129 0.93 4.21 18.08
N LEU A 130 1.49 4.24 16.87
CA LEU A 130 2.93 4.09 16.66
C LEU A 130 3.70 5.40 16.66
N SER A 131 3.04 6.50 16.35
CA SER A 131 3.68 7.82 16.29
C SER A 131 4.45 8.17 17.56
N PRO A 132 4.07 7.78 18.81
CA PRO A 132 4.91 7.94 20.01
C PRO A 132 6.33 7.42 19.93
N PHE A 133 6.59 6.44 19.06
CA PHE A 133 7.92 5.90 18.85
C PHE A 133 8.68 6.58 17.71
N ALA A 134 8.10 7.60 17.07
CA ALA A 134 8.77 8.45 16.10
C ALA A 134 9.27 9.75 16.74
N GLY A 135 10.38 10.27 16.23
CA GLY A 135 10.97 11.53 16.67
C GLY A 135 11.25 12.48 15.51
N ILE A 136 11.42 13.77 15.82
CA ILE A 136 11.84 14.80 14.88
C ILE A 136 13.16 15.39 15.37
N ILE A 137 14.13 15.46 14.47
CA ILE A 137 15.48 15.96 14.73
C ILE A 137 15.75 17.07 13.72
N GLU A 138 16.45 18.12 14.13
CA GLU A 138 16.98 19.12 13.20
C GLU A 138 18.00 18.49 12.26
N ASP A 139 18.02 18.95 11.01
CA ASP A 139 18.99 18.49 10.03
C ASP A 139 20.29 19.30 10.10
N ASP A 140 21.18 18.94 11.04
CA ASP A 140 22.49 19.55 11.21
C ASP A 140 23.63 18.76 10.52
N GLU A 141 24.84 19.33 10.48
CA GLU A 141 26.03 18.70 9.89
C GLU A 141 26.37 17.34 10.52
N SER A 142 26.07 17.13 11.80
CA SER A 142 26.33 15.85 12.49
C SER A 142 25.48 14.70 11.90
N GLN A 143 24.32 15.03 11.34
CA GLN A 143 23.42 14.07 10.70
C GLN A 143 23.84 13.66 9.29
N HIS A 144 24.93 14.22 8.76
CA HIS A 144 25.47 13.87 7.44
C HIS A 144 26.52 12.74 7.49
N THR A 145 26.85 12.27 8.71
CA THR A 145 27.72 11.11 8.94
C THR A 145 27.01 9.81 8.48
N PRO A 146 27.72 8.76 8.01
CA PRO A 146 27.12 7.50 7.58
C PRO A 146 26.60 6.65 8.77
N THR A 147 25.60 7.16 9.49
CA THR A 147 24.84 6.36 10.47
C THR A 147 23.70 5.64 9.74
N ALA A 148 23.20 4.54 10.31
CA ALA A 148 22.11 3.74 9.76
C ALA A 148 20.97 4.60 9.16
N LEU A 149 20.89 4.63 7.82
CA LEU A 149 19.94 5.45 7.05
C LEU A 149 18.50 4.89 7.07
N ALA A 150 18.36 3.61 7.43
CA ALA A 150 17.07 2.93 7.54
C ALA A 150 16.19 3.52 8.64
N GLY A 151 14.89 3.64 8.37
CA GLY A 151 13.96 4.27 9.30
C GLY A 151 14.13 5.79 9.43
N ARG A 152 14.94 6.44 8.60
CA ARG A 152 15.14 7.90 8.66
C ARG A 152 14.66 8.57 7.38
N PHE A 153 13.95 9.68 7.53
CA PHE A 153 13.35 10.41 6.42
C PHE A 153 13.72 11.89 6.49
N TRP A 154 14.25 12.42 5.40
CA TRP A 154 14.56 13.83 5.26
C TRP A 154 13.37 14.61 4.75
N VAL A 155 12.91 15.57 5.54
CA VAL A 155 11.77 16.43 5.26
C VAL A 155 12.27 17.85 5.00
N ARG A 156 12.08 18.29 3.77
CA ARG A 156 12.30 19.67 3.37
C ARG A 156 11.02 20.46 3.59
N THR A 157 10.98 21.25 4.66
CA THR A 157 9.81 22.06 5.03
C THR A 157 9.51 23.18 4.02
N ASP A 158 10.51 23.57 3.22
CA ASP A 158 10.38 24.49 2.08
C ASP A 158 9.75 23.84 0.82
N ARG A 159 9.44 22.55 0.89
CA ARG A 159 8.86 21.78 -0.22
C ARG A 159 7.56 21.16 0.22
N GLY A 160 6.53 21.30 -0.61
CA GLY A 160 5.25 20.62 -0.45
C GLY A 160 5.31 19.11 -0.71
N HIS A 161 6.09 18.36 0.06
CA HIS A 161 6.20 16.90 0.00
C HIS A 161 6.53 16.35 1.40
N PRO A 162 6.02 15.17 1.79
CA PRO A 162 6.28 14.55 3.09
C PRO A 162 7.75 14.18 3.36
N GLY A 163 8.70 14.57 2.53
CA GLY A 163 10.10 14.13 2.63
C GLY A 163 10.39 12.81 1.90
N ARG A 164 11.65 12.38 1.99
CA ARG A 164 12.20 11.21 1.28
C ARG A 164 13.03 10.36 2.25
N SER A 165 12.96 9.04 2.11
CA SER A 165 13.84 8.13 2.86
C SER A 165 15.30 8.47 2.62
N LEU A 166 16.09 8.56 3.69
CA LEU A 166 17.52 8.84 3.63
C LEU A 166 18.29 7.75 2.87
N ILE A 167 17.80 6.51 2.84
CA ILE A 167 18.41 5.47 2.00
C ILE A 167 18.37 5.84 0.51
N ARG A 168 17.31 6.52 0.06
CA ARG A 168 17.19 6.94 -1.35
C ARG A 168 17.91 8.24 -1.65
N VAL A 169 18.13 9.08 -0.65
CA VAL A 169 18.81 10.37 -0.80
C VAL A 169 20.32 10.20 -0.68
N GLY A 170 20.77 9.24 0.13
CA GLY A 170 22.17 9.06 0.50
C GLY A 170 22.60 10.05 1.59
N SER A 171 23.82 9.86 2.09
CA SER A 171 24.43 10.72 3.12
C SER A 171 24.94 12.05 2.56
N THR A 172 25.20 12.12 1.26
CA THR A 172 25.75 13.31 0.56
C THR A 172 24.65 14.25 0.09
N ARG A 173 23.81 14.71 1.02
CA ARG A 173 22.76 15.70 0.75
C ARG A 173 23.25 17.11 1.11
N PRO A 174 22.76 18.15 0.41
CA PRO A 174 23.11 19.52 0.75
C PRO A 174 22.44 19.93 2.07
N PRO A 175 23.12 20.72 2.94
CA PRO A 175 22.48 21.29 4.11
C PRO A 175 21.38 22.26 3.64
N VAL A 176 20.17 22.06 4.16
CA VAL A 176 19.03 22.94 3.87
C VAL A 176 18.49 23.47 5.20
N PRO A 177 18.57 24.80 5.44
CA PRO A 177 18.05 25.40 6.66
C PRO A 177 16.57 25.04 6.90
N GLY A 178 16.25 24.69 8.15
CA GLY A 178 14.89 24.33 8.56
C GLY A 178 14.40 22.98 8.02
N SER A 179 15.26 22.19 7.36
CA SER A 179 14.93 20.82 7.04
C SER A 179 15.04 19.93 8.28
N LEU A 180 14.26 18.86 8.29
CA LEU A 180 14.07 17.99 9.45
C LEU A 180 14.40 16.55 9.08
N ILE A 181 14.78 15.78 10.10
CA ILE A 181 14.86 14.33 10.00
C ILE A 181 13.77 13.73 10.87
N VAL A 182 12.91 12.92 10.25
CA VAL A 182 11.98 12.07 10.98
C VAL A 182 12.66 10.73 11.25
N GLU A 183 12.73 10.40 12.53
CA GLU A 183 13.31 9.18 13.06
C GLU A 183 12.19 8.16 13.34
N CYS A 184 12.23 7.02 12.66
CA CYS A 184 11.23 5.96 12.76
C CYS A 184 11.81 4.63 13.27
N ARG A 185 13.07 4.55 13.70
CA ARG A 185 13.65 3.30 14.25
C ARG A 185 12.86 2.79 15.46
N GLY A 186 12.39 3.68 16.33
CA GLY A 186 11.49 3.30 17.43
C GLY A 186 10.18 2.68 16.93
N VAL A 187 9.58 3.26 15.88
CA VAL A 187 8.37 2.72 15.22
C VAL A 187 8.63 1.32 14.65
N ILE A 188 9.76 1.14 13.98
CA ILE A 188 10.20 -0.13 13.41
C ILE A 188 10.34 -1.19 14.51
N SER A 189 11.01 -0.88 15.61
CA SER A 189 11.14 -1.81 16.74
C SER A 189 9.80 -2.13 17.39
N ALA A 190 8.87 -1.17 17.47
CA ALA A 190 7.52 -1.41 17.97
C ALA A 190 6.71 -2.33 17.05
N LEU A 191 6.84 -2.15 15.73
CA LEU A 191 6.24 -3.03 14.73
C LEU A 191 6.81 -4.45 14.80
N ASP A 192 8.13 -4.60 14.92
CA ASP A 192 8.78 -5.91 15.02
C ASP A 192 8.31 -6.68 16.24
N ARG A 193 8.19 -6.02 17.41
CA ARG A 193 7.62 -6.64 18.61
C ARG A 193 6.18 -7.08 18.39
N LYS A 194 5.36 -6.23 17.78
CA LYS A 194 3.94 -6.53 17.54
C LYS A 194 3.74 -7.69 16.55
N LEU A 195 4.57 -7.76 15.51
CA LEU A 195 4.55 -8.87 14.55
C LEU A 195 5.07 -10.18 15.18
N ALA A 196 6.06 -10.11 16.05
CA ALA A 196 6.63 -11.29 16.72
C ALA A 196 5.72 -11.87 17.82
N GLN A 197 4.95 -11.04 18.52
CA GLN A 197 4.06 -11.48 19.61
C GLN A 197 2.83 -12.27 19.13
N GLY A 198 2.59 -12.35 17.81
CA GLY A 198 1.37 -12.95 17.26
C GLY A 198 0.11 -12.16 17.62
N LEU A 199 -1.03 -12.52 17.02
CA LEU A 199 -2.31 -11.83 17.17
C LEU A 199 -2.91 -12.03 18.57
N GLY A 200 -2.39 -11.30 19.55
CA GLY A 200 -2.85 -11.30 20.92
C GLY A 200 -3.01 -9.88 21.45
N SER A 201 -4.20 -9.29 21.23
CA SER A 201 -4.89 -8.23 22.00
C SER A 201 -5.21 -6.84 21.36
N ALA A 202 -6.46 -6.44 21.63
CA ALA A 202 -7.17 -5.14 21.66
C ALA A 202 -7.22 -4.20 20.45
N HIS A 203 -6.27 -4.23 19.53
CA HIS A 203 -6.34 -3.39 18.32
C HIS A 203 -6.43 -4.27 17.09
N ASP A 204 -7.63 -4.38 16.50
CA ASP A 204 -7.98 -5.05 15.24
C ASP A 204 -7.28 -4.41 14.00
N ILE A 205 -5.98 -4.12 14.10
CA ILE A 205 -5.19 -3.67 12.97
C ILE A 205 -4.75 -4.92 12.21
N PRO A 206 -5.17 -5.08 10.93
CA PRO A 206 -4.81 -6.23 10.13
C PRO A 206 -3.28 -6.36 9.98
N GLU A 207 -2.78 -7.60 10.04
CA GLU A 207 -1.34 -7.89 9.92
C GLU A 207 -0.73 -7.33 8.63
N ASN A 208 -1.45 -7.41 7.51
CA ASN A 208 -1.00 -6.88 6.22
C ASN A 208 -0.73 -5.36 6.25
N VAL A 209 -1.43 -4.59 7.09
CA VAL A 209 -1.18 -3.16 7.30
C VAL A 209 0.14 -2.97 8.05
N LEU A 210 0.37 -3.76 9.10
CA LEU A 210 1.59 -3.68 9.92
C LEU A 210 2.84 -4.10 9.11
N THR A 211 2.75 -5.19 8.35
CA THR A 211 3.85 -5.66 7.50
C THR A 211 4.16 -4.67 6.39
N THR A 212 3.13 -4.08 5.75
CA THR A 212 3.32 -3.06 4.71
C THR A 212 3.96 -1.78 5.27
N LEU A 213 3.51 -1.33 6.45
CA LEU A 213 4.11 -0.16 7.12
C LEU A 213 5.56 -0.44 7.51
N ARG A 214 5.83 -1.61 8.10
CA ARG A 214 7.18 -2.04 8.49
C ARG A 214 8.13 -2.10 7.29
N ALA A 215 7.68 -2.65 6.17
CA ALA A 215 8.44 -2.72 4.93
C ALA A 215 8.72 -1.31 4.36
N SER A 216 7.75 -0.39 4.45
CA SER A 216 7.91 0.95 3.88
C SER A 216 8.82 1.86 4.72
N LEU A 217 8.88 1.65 6.04
CA LEU A 217 9.78 2.38 6.95
C LEU A 217 11.21 1.82 6.97
N GLY A 218 11.36 0.50 6.85
CA GLY A 218 12.66 -0.20 6.96
C GLY A 218 13.66 0.08 5.83
N GLY A 219 13.27 0.83 4.80
CA GLY A 219 14.08 1.07 3.62
C GLY A 219 13.66 0.20 2.44
N PRO A 220 14.22 0.43 1.24
CA PRO A 220 13.92 -0.40 0.11
C PRO A 220 14.36 -1.83 0.42
N LEU A 221 13.44 -2.78 0.30
CA LEU A 221 13.80 -4.09 -0.23
C LEU A 221 14.49 -3.77 -1.57
N THR A 222 15.79 -4.02 -1.67
CA THR A 222 16.50 -3.91 -2.94
C THR A 222 15.66 -4.67 -3.96
N ARG A 223 15.24 -3.96 -5.01
CA ARG A 223 14.49 -4.62 -6.09
C ARG A 223 15.40 -5.71 -6.62
N ARG A 224 14.92 -6.96 -6.59
CA ARG A 224 15.72 -8.11 -7.02
C ARG A 224 16.14 -8.03 -8.49
N PHE A 225 15.38 -7.28 -9.29
CA PHE A 225 15.58 -7.16 -10.72
C PHE A 225 15.51 -5.71 -11.21
N SER A 226 16.36 -5.41 -12.20
CA SER A 226 16.26 -4.22 -13.03
C SER A 226 14.99 -4.27 -13.88
N ARG A 227 14.49 -3.09 -14.25
CA ARG A 227 13.31 -2.98 -15.11
C ARG A 227 13.67 -2.46 -16.49
N THR A 228 13.13 -3.09 -17.51
CA THR A 228 13.18 -2.60 -18.89
C THR A 228 11.97 -1.71 -19.13
N GLN A 229 12.18 -0.57 -19.79
CA GLN A 229 11.08 0.28 -20.22
C GLN A 229 10.70 -0.11 -21.64
N PHE A 230 9.44 -0.50 -21.78
CA PHE A 230 8.86 -0.90 -23.05
C PHE A 230 7.35 -0.61 -22.97
N SER A 231 6.74 -0.14 -24.06
CA SER A 231 5.33 0.30 -24.06
C SER A 231 4.42 -0.48 -25.03
N PRO A 232 4.38 -1.82 -24.96
CA PRO A 232 3.38 -2.61 -25.64
C PRO A 232 2.01 -2.40 -24.97
N GLN A 233 0.96 -2.54 -25.78
CA GLN A 233 -0.39 -2.60 -25.26
C GLN A 233 -0.63 -3.98 -24.61
N THR A 234 -1.38 -3.97 -23.52
CA THR A 234 -1.80 -5.16 -22.80
C THR A 234 -3.29 -5.10 -22.52
N ARG A 235 -3.90 -6.26 -22.30
CA ARG A 235 -5.28 -6.37 -21.81
C ARG A 235 -5.30 -6.97 -20.42
N LEU A 236 -6.23 -6.49 -19.60
CA LEU A 236 -6.38 -6.91 -18.22
C LEU A 236 -7.84 -7.19 -17.89
N VAL A 237 -8.06 -8.33 -17.23
CA VAL A 237 -9.30 -8.65 -16.53
C VAL A 237 -9.01 -8.90 -15.06
N ALA A 238 -10.01 -8.71 -14.20
CA ALA A 238 -9.85 -8.83 -12.74
C ALA A 238 -10.73 -9.94 -12.17
N GLY A 239 -10.31 -10.52 -11.05
CA GLY A 239 -11.08 -11.48 -10.27
C GLY A 239 -10.81 -12.95 -10.59
N MET A 240 -11.15 -13.82 -9.62
CA MET A 240 -10.93 -15.26 -9.69
C MET A 240 -11.68 -15.92 -10.86
N ASP A 241 -12.94 -15.57 -11.08
CA ASP A 241 -13.76 -16.19 -12.13
C ASP A 241 -13.18 -15.97 -13.52
N ASN A 242 -12.77 -14.73 -13.81
CA ASN A 242 -12.09 -14.39 -15.06
C ASN A 242 -10.74 -15.12 -15.17
N ALA A 243 -10.02 -15.28 -14.07
CA ALA A 243 -8.76 -16.01 -14.08
C ALA A 243 -8.95 -17.49 -14.39
N LEU A 244 -9.92 -18.15 -13.75
CA LEU A 244 -10.30 -19.53 -14.04
C LEU A 244 -10.75 -19.69 -15.50
N ALA A 245 -11.63 -18.81 -15.99
CA ALA A 245 -12.12 -18.86 -17.37
C ALA A 245 -10.99 -18.71 -18.41
N LEU A 246 -10.06 -17.77 -18.20
CA LEU A 246 -8.93 -17.56 -19.11
C LEU A 246 -7.96 -18.73 -19.12
N ILE A 247 -7.60 -19.27 -17.94
CA ILE A 247 -6.70 -20.42 -17.87
C ILE A 247 -7.36 -21.66 -18.50
N ALA A 248 -8.68 -21.83 -18.36
CA ALA A 248 -9.42 -22.87 -19.05
C ALA A 248 -9.41 -22.70 -20.58
N ALA A 249 -9.60 -21.46 -21.06
CA ALA A 249 -9.61 -21.14 -22.48
C ALA A 249 -8.23 -21.34 -23.12
N CYS A 250 -7.14 -20.91 -22.46
CA CYS A 250 -5.77 -21.12 -22.96
C CYS A 250 -5.43 -22.58 -23.24
N ALA A 251 -6.06 -23.53 -22.55
CA ALA A 251 -5.82 -24.95 -22.74
C ALA A 251 -6.57 -25.54 -23.95
N LYS A 252 -7.55 -24.83 -24.53
CA LYS A 252 -8.55 -25.42 -25.42
C LYS A 252 -8.97 -24.57 -26.64
N ASP A 253 -8.98 -23.23 -26.54
CA ASP A 253 -9.61 -22.36 -27.53
C ASP A 253 -9.08 -20.91 -27.47
N GLU A 254 -8.36 -20.48 -28.51
CA GLU A 254 -7.87 -19.09 -28.65
C GLU A 254 -9.00 -18.07 -28.85
N GLY A 255 -10.13 -18.44 -29.49
CA GLY A 255 -11.25 -17.54 -29.70
C GLY A 255 -12.00 -17.21 -28.41
N ALA A 256 -12.09 -18.18 -27.49
CA ALA A 256 -12.65 -17.96 -26.16
C ALA A 256 -11.78 -17.00 -25.31
N LEU A 257 -10.46 -17.06 -25.46
CA LEU A 257 -9.53 -16.13 -24.80
C LEU A 257 -9.81 -14.68 -25.22
N ASP A 258 -9.90 -14.44 -26.53
CA ASP A 258 -10.15 -13.13 -27.09
C ASP A 258 -11.51 -12.56 -26.65
N ALA A 259 -12.55 -13.39 -26.62
CA ALA A 259 -13.88 -12.97 -26.16
C ALA A 259 -13.88 -12.51 -24.69
N ILE A 260 -13.19 -13.23 -23.81
CA ILE A 260 -13.05 -12.82 -22.39
C ILE A 260 -12.23 -11.52 -22.31
N MET A 261 -11.12 -11.44 -23.04
CA MET A 261 -10.25 -10.27 -23.04
C MET A 261 -10.93 -9.03 -23.61
N GLN A 262 -11.84 -9.15 -24.58
CA GLN A 262 -12.61 -8.03 -25.14
C GLN A 262 -13.41 -7.27 -24.07
N ASN A 263 -13.90 -7.98 -23.03
CA ASN A 263 -14.59 -7.38 -21.89
C ASN A 263 -13.64 -6.79 -20.82
N GLY A 264 -12.33 -6.92 -21.01
CA GLY A 264 -11.29 -6.34 -20.16
C GLY A 264 -11.04 -4.85 -20.36
N SER A 265 -9.94 -4.37 -19.78
CA SER A 265 -9.41 -3.02 -19.99
C SER A 265 -8.10 -3.06 -20.77
N ALA A 266 -7.85 -2.01 -21.55
CA ALA A 266 -6.62 -1.79 -22.28
C ALA A 266 -5.63 -0.98 -21.43
N TRP A 267 -4.37 -1.40 -21.44
CA TRP A 267 -3.28 -0.81 -20.68
C TRP A 267 -2.03 -0.68 -21.55
N THR A 268 -1.11 0.19 -21.15
CA THR A 268 0.27 0.21 -21.66
C THR A 268 1.22 -0.24 -20.57
N VAL A 269 2.20 -1.06 -20.92
CA VAL A 269 3.32 -1.32 -20.01
C VAL A 269 4.18 -0.05 -19.92
N LEU A 270 4.61 0.27 -18.70
CA LEU A 270 5.55 1.35 -18.39
C LEU A 270 6.93 0.75 -18.15
N ASP A 271 6.96 -0.35 -17.41
CA ASP A 271 8.16 -1.07 -17.07
C ASP A 271 7.86 -2.55 -16.79
N GLU A 272 8.84 -3.42 -17.00
CA GLU A 272 8.73 -4.87 -16.80
C GLU A 272 9.97 -5.39 -16.06
N SER A 273 9.77 -6.41 -15.22
CA SER A 273 10.81 -7.21 -14.56
C SER A 273 10.36 -8.67 -14.52
N PRO A 274 11.27 -9.63 -14.27
CA PRO A 274 10.93 -11.04 -14.10
C PRO A 274 9.82 -11.33 -13.08
N ASP A 275 9.61 -10.45 -12.11
CA ASP A 275 8.61 -10.62 -11.04
C ASP A 275 7.36 -9.74 -11.20
N GLY A 276 7.24 -8.98 -12.29
CA GLY A 276 6.02 -8.21 -12.54
C GLY A 276 6.17 -6.94 -13.36
N PHE A 277 5.06 -6.20 -13.43
CA PHE A 277 4.82 -5.16 -14.42
C PHE A 277 4.40 -3.84 -13.75
N GLY A 278 4.84 -2.72 -14.29
CA GLY A 278 4.19 -1.42 -14.11
C GLY A 278 3.33 -1.13 -15.33
N ILE A 279 2.03 -0.91 -15.15
CA ILE A 279 1.10 -0.66 -16.25
C ILE A 279 0.29 0.61 -16.02
N ARG A 280 -0.17 1.24 -17.10
CA ARG A 280 -1.02 2.43 -17.09
C ARG A 280 -2.29 2.22 -17.92
N TYR A 281 -3.42 2.61 -17.35
CA TYR A 281 -4.73 2.46 -17.96
C TYR A 281 -4.84 3.33 -19.22
N LEU A 282 -5.43 2.76 -20.27
CA LEU A 282 -5.77 3.45 -21.52
C LEU A 282 -7.28 3.60 -21.64
N ASP A 283 -8.01 2.49 -21.68
CA ASP A 283 -9.47 2.47 -21.89
C ASP A 283 -10.11 1.14 -21.46
N GLY A 284 -11.43 1.00 -21.60
CA GLY A 284 -12.21 -0.22 -21.34
C GLY A 284 -12.72 -0.30 -19.91
N THR A 285 -13.00 -1.52 -19.44
CA THR A 285 -13.68 -1.75 -18.15
C THR A 285 -12.94 -1.16 -16.95
N LYS A 286 -13.64 -0.33 -16.16
CA LYS A 286 -13.10 0.25 -14.92
C LYS A 286 -13.34 -0.66 -13.74
N TRP A 287 -12.43 -1.61 -13.53
CA TRP A 287 -12.46 -2.53 -12.41
C TRP A 287 -12.28 -1.78 -11.06
N PRO A 288 -13.05 -2.11 -10.01
CA PRO A 288 -12.94 -1.49 -8.68
C PRO A 288 -11.74 -2.03 -7.88
N LEU A 289 -10.56 -2.07 -8.51
CA LEU A 289 -9.35 -2.72 -8.00
C LEU A 289 -8.83 -2.09 -6.70
N GLN A 290 -8.25 -2.95 -5.87
CA GLN A 290 -7.49 -2.65 -4.67
C GLN A 290 -6.14 -3.37 -4.67
N ALA A 291 -5.23 -2.93 -3.80
CA ALA A 291 -4.02 -3.70 -3.54
C ALA A 291 -4.42 -5.08 -2.94
N GLY A 292 -3.75 -6.13 -3.40
CA GLY A 292 -4.07 -7.53 -3.12
C GLY A 292 -4.98 -8.19 -4.15
N ASP A 293 -5.67 -7.43 -5.02
CA ASP A 293 -6.61 -8.04 -5.97
C ASP A 293 -5.89 -8.86 -7.05
N LEU A 294 -6.54 -9.97 -7.42
CA LEU A 294 -6.11 -10.85 -8.50
C LEU A 294 -6.49 -10.26 -9.85
N VAL A 295 -5.51 -10.19 -10.75
CA VAL A 295 -5.71 -9.79 -12.13
C VAL A 295 -5.00 -10.75 -13.06
N VAL A 296 -5.50 -10.85 -14.29
CA VAL A 296 -4.86 -11.60 -15.36
C VAL A 296 -4.49 -10.64 -16.47
N LEU A 297 -3.22 -10.66 -16.85
CA LEU A 297 -2.63 -9.75 -17.83
C LEU A 297 -2.25 -10.53 -19.09
N GLN A 298 -2.76 -10.10 -20.24
CA GLN A 298 -2.32 -10.57 -21.55
C GLN A 298 -1.42 -9.52 -22.21
N THR A 299 -0.18 -9.89 -22.49
CA THR A 299 0.78 -9.05 -23.21
C THR A 299 0.62 -9.20 -24.72
N SER A 300 0.81 -8.11 -25.46
CA SER A 300 0.85 -8.17 -26.92
C SER A 300 2.06 -9.00 -27.37
N GLY A 301 1.80 -10.06 -28.13
CA GLY A 301 2.82 -11.02 -28.58
C GLY A 301 3.14 -12.14 -27.59
N GLY A 302 2.56 -12.13 -26.38
CA GLY A 302 2.67 -13.23 -25.43
C GLY A 302 1.70 -14.36 -25.78
N THR A 303 2.13 -15.62 -25.65
CA THR A 303 1.29 -16.81 -25.92
C THR A 303 0.46 -17.24 -24.72
N ARG A 304 0.78 -16.75 -23.51
CA ARG A 304 0.08 -17.11 -22.27
C ARG A 304 -0.20 -15.89 -21.40
N PRO A 305 -1.35 -15.86 -20.72
CA PRO A 305 -1.69 -14.82 -19.78
C PRO A 305 -0.88 -14.97 -18.48
N HIS A 306 -0.58 -13.84 -17.85
CA HIS A 306 0.12 -13.78 -16.58
C HIS A 306 -0.86 -13.60 -15.42
N VAL A 307 -0.80 -14.50 -14.44
CA VAL A 307 -1.57 -14.38 -13.19
C VAL A 307 -0.82 -13.48 -12.21
N CYS A 308 -1.44 -12.36 -11.84
CA CYS A 308 -0.79 -11.28 -11.11
C CYS A 308 -1.60 -10.80 -9.90
N LEU A 309 -0.91 -10.31 -8.88
CA LEU A 309 -1.52 -9.52 -7.80
C LEU A 309 -1.24 -8.03 -7.98
N VAL A 310 -2.24 -7.20 -7.69
CA VAL A 310 -2.04 -5.75 -7.60
C VAL A 310 -1.29 -5.42 -6.32
N ARG A 311 -0.05 -4.92 -6.42
CA ARG A 311 0.77 -4.52 -5.26
C ARG A 311 0.75 -3.03 -4.98
N ARG A 312 0.41 -2.21 -5.98
CA ARG A 312 0.32 -0.76 -5.82
C ARG A 312 -0.68 -0.20 -6.81
N ILE A 313 -1.49 0.74 -6.37
CA ILE A 313 -2.33 1.57 -7.23
C ILE A 313 -1.93 3.02 -7.03
N ALA A 314 -1.82 3.77 -8.12
CA ALA A 314 -1.61 5.20 -8.08
C ALA A 314 -2.45 5.91 -9.14
N ASN A 315 -3.03 7.04 -8.77
CA ASN A 315 -3.68 7.96 -9.70
C ASN A 315 -2.83 9.22 -9.81
N LEU A 316 -2.01 9.29 -10.86
CA LEU A 316 -1.07 10.38 -11.10
C LEU A 316 -1.63 11.28 -12.21
N LYS A 317 -2.07 12.50 -11.86
CA LYS A 317 -2.63 13.46 -12.83
C LYS A 317 -3.73 12.84 -13.71
N SER A 318 -4.67 12.14 -13.08
CA SER A 318 -5.78 11.42 -13.74
C SER A 318 -5.34 10.21 -14.60
N ARG A 319 -4.10 9.75 -14.47
CA ARG A 319 -3.61 8.51 -15.08
C ARG A 319 -3.54 7.43 -14.01
N LEU A 320 -4.38 6.41 -14.17
CA LEU A 320 -4.36 5.24 -13.28
C LEU A 320 -3.20 4.33 -13.66
N GLU A 321 -2.36 4.03 -12.68
CA GLU A 321 -1.22 3.13 -12.81
C GLU A 321 -1.30 2.02 -11.77
N LEU A 322 -0.92 0.81 -12.18
CA LEU A 322 -0.82 -0.37 -11.33
C LEU A 322 0.62 -0.86 -11.30
N GLY A 323 1.07 -1.26 -10.11
CA GLY A 323 2.22 -2.13 -9.93
C GLY A 323 1.71 -3.54 -9.69
N LEU A 324 2.01 -4.44 -10.61
CA LEU A 324 1.62 -5.85 -10.56
C LEU A 324 2.81 -6.70 -10.14
N GLN A 325 2.56 -7.72 -9.32
CA GLN A 325 3.48 -8.82 -9.09
C GLN A 325 2.97 -10.04 -9.84
N MET A 326 3.80 -10.62 -10.70
CA MET A 326 3.52 -11.92 -11.31
C MET A 326 3.71 -13.01 -10.25
N LEU A 327 2.70 -13.87 -10.08
CA LEU A 327 2.77 -14.95 -9.10
C LEU A 327 3.49 -16.18 -9.66
N SER A 328 3.16 -16.56 -10.89
CA SER A 328 3.75 -17.71 -11.56
C SER A 328 3.72 -17.50 -13.08
N PRO A 329 4.73 -17.99 -13.81
CA PRO A 329 4.70 -17.99 -15.28
C PRO A 329 3.68 -18.98 -15.85
N GLU A 330 3.22 -19.94 -15.05
CA GLU A 330 2.25 -20.95 -15.47
C GLU A 330 1.17 -21.11 -14.40
N ALA A 331 -0.05 -21.43 -14.82
CA ALA A 331 -1.14 -21.75 -13.91
C ALA A 331 -1.98 -22.88 -14.50
N SER A 332 -2.52 -23.73 -13.64
CA SER A 332 -3.48 -24.77 -14.02
C SER A 332 -4.65 -24.76 -13.05
N ILE A 333 -5.83 -25.12 -13.54
CA ILE A 333 -7.01 -25.24 -12.69
C ILE A 333 -6.90 -26.51 -11.84
N ILE A 334 -7.34 -26.43 -10.58
CA ILE A 334 -7.42 -27.56 -9.66
C ILE A 334 -8.75 -27.53 -8.89
N GLU A 335 -9.29 -28.72 -8.62
CA GLU A 335 -10.43 -28.88 -7.71
C GLU A 335 -9.96 -28.90 -6.25
N ILE A 336 -10.63 -28.12 -5.41
CA ILE A 336 -10.38 -27.98 -3.98
C ILE A 336 -11.61 -28.55 -3.24
N GLY A 337 -11.36 -29.49 -2.34
CA GLY A 337 -12.42 -30.23 -1.66
C GLY A 337 -13.01 -31.35 -2.53
N GLY A 338 -13.63 -32.34 -1.89
CA GLY A 338 -14.21 -33.49 -2.60
C GLY A 338 -14.36 -34.78 -1.79
N SER A 339 -14.00 -34.81 -0.50
CA SER A 339 -14.31 -35.92 0.40
C SER A 339 -15.55 -35.57 1.24
N ASP A 340 -16.65 -36.27 0.96
CA ASP A 340 -17.98 -36.22 1.60
C ASP A 340 -18.66 -34.84 1.77
N GLY A 341 -19.66 -34.58 0.91
CA GLY A 341 -20.71 -33.58 1.14
C GLY A 341 -20.36 -32.10 0.96
N GLN A 342 -19.07 -31.73 0.80
CA GLN A 342 -18.67 -30.35 0.53
C GLN A 342 -18.75 -30.00 -0.97
N SER A 343 -19.24 -28.79 -1.26
CA SER A 343 -19.24 -28.21 -2.61
C SER A 343 -17.82 -28.12 -3.15
N ARG A 344 -17.56 -28.76 -4.30
CA ARG A 344 -16.27 -28.64 -5.01
C ARG A 344 -16.06 -27.18 -5.42
N GLN A 345 -14.90 -26.64 -5.05
CA GLN A 345 -14.50 -25.30 -5.46
C GLN A 345 -13.31 -25.40 -6.42
N MET A 346 -13.25 -24.48 -7.38
CA MET A 346 -12.12 -24.39 -8.30
C MET A 346 -11.08 -23.40 -7.76
N GLY A 347 -9.81 -23.70 -7.97
CA GLY A 347 -8.72 -22.77 -7.73
C GLY A 347 -7.66 -22.84 -8.83
N LEU A 348 -6.66 -21.96 -8.70
CA LEU A 348 -5.50 -21.95 -9.57
C LEU A 348 -4.30 -22.53 -8.81
N PHE A 349 -3.81 -23.66 -9.30
CA PHE A 349 -2.54 -24.21 -8.90
C PHE A 349 -1.41 -23.51 -9.65
N LEU A 350 -0.42 -23.04 -8.90
CA LEU A 350 0.76 -22.32 -9.37
C LEU A 350 1.98 -23.21 -9.13
N PRO A 351 2.53 -23.90 -10.15
CA PRO A 351 3.58 -24.91 -9.95
C PRO A 351 4.87 -24.34 -9.40
N ARG A 352 5.15 -23.06 -9.67
CA ARG A 352 6.37 -22.39 -9.24
C ARG A 352 6.09 -20.94 -8.90
N LEU A 353 6.42 -20.53 -7.69
CA LEU A 353 6.34 -19.16 -7.22
C LEU A 353 7.75 -18.56 -7.11
N PRO A 354 8.21 -17.72 -8.06
CA PRO A 354 9.57 -17.17 -8.05
C PRO A 354 9.90 -16.40 -6.77
N ALA A 355 8.95 -15.64 -6.24
CA ALA A 355 9.12 -14.88 -5.00
C ALA A 355 9.36 -15.75 -3.76
N PHE A 356 8.96 -17.03 -3.79
CA PHE A 356 8.97 -17.97 -2.68
C PHE A 356 9.91 -19.16 -2.92
N GLY A 357 11.06 -18.91 -3.55
CA GLY A 357 12.08 -19.94 -3.78
C GLY A 357 11.66 -21.04 -4.75
N GLY A 358 10.62 -20.78 -5.57
CA GLY A 358 10.10 -21.75 -6.53
C GLY A 358 9.10 -22.76 -5.95
N SER A 359 8.67 -22.60 -4.69
CA SER A 359 7.60 -23.41 -4.09
C SER A 359 6.30 -23.36 -4.91
N ALA A 360 5.46 -24.38 -4.78
CA ALA A 360 4.14 -24.37 -5.38
C ALA A 360 3.20 -23.43 -4.60
N GLY A 361 2.13 -22.98 -5.27
CA GLY A 361 1.12 -22.11 -4.71
C GLY A 361 -0.30 -22.51 -5.09
N LEU A 362 -1.25 -22.00 -4.32
CA LEU A 362 -2.67 -22.09 -4.59
C LEU A 362 -3.29 -20.70 -4.49
N LEU A 363 -4.06 -20.31 -5.49
CA LEU A 363 -5.05 -19.25 -5.37
C LEU A 363 -6.44 -19.86 -5.32
N ALA A 364 -7.25 -19.45 -4.36
CA ALA A 364 -8.61 -19.93 -4.21
C ALA A 364 -9.54 -18.84 -3.66
N SER A 365 -10.84 -19.09 -3.68
CA SER A 365 -11.79 -18.26 -2.94
C SER A 365 -11.53 -18.34 -1.43
N PRO A 366 -11.83 -17.30 -0.65
CA PRO A 366 -11.65 -17.32 0.80
C PRO A 366 -12.40 -18.49 1.44
N GLY A 367 -11.72 -19.21 2.36
CA GLY A 367 -12.24 -20.39 3.03
C GLY A 367 -12.30 -21.68 2.18
N ALA A 368 -11.84 -21.66 0.93
CA ALA A 368 -11.87 -22.84 0.05
C ALA A 368 -11.01 -24.00 0.56
N LEU A 369 -9.84 -23.70 1.14
CA LEU A 369 -8.92 -24.69 1.68
C LEU A 369 -8.99 -24.66 3.22
N SER A 370 -9.62 -25.66 3.81
CA SER A 370 -9.69 -25.79 5.27
C SER A 370 -8.32 -26.11 5.88
N ASN A 371 -8.12 -25.72 7.15
CA ASN A 371 -6.87 -25.99 7.86
C ASN A 371 -6.62 -27.50 7.95
N GLY A 372 -5.43 -27.94 7.54
CA GLY A 372 -5.05 -29.36 7.52
C GLY A 372 -5.56 -30.15 6.32
N ALA A 373 -6.36 -29.54 5.42
CA ALA A 373 -6.77 -30.19 4.18
C ALA A 373 -5.57 -30.49 3.29
N LEU A 374 -5.61 -31.68 2.66
CA LEU A 374 -4.66 -32.09 1.64
C LEU A 374 -5.26 -31.81 0.27
N LEU A 375 -4.49 -31.08 -0.54
CA LEU A 375 -4.81 -30.83 -1.93
C LEU A 375 -4.18 -31.94 -2.77
N ARG A 376 -5.03 -32.72 -3.44
CA ARG A 376 -4.62 -33.81 -4.32
C ARG A 376 -4.47 -33.29 -5.74
N ARG A 377 -3.30 -33.51 -6.36
CA ARG A 377 -3.06 -33.22 -7.78
C ARG A 377 -2.46 -34.43 -8.46
N GLU A 378 -3.05 -34.83 -9.57
CA GLU A 378 -2.48 -35.86 -10.45
C GLU A 378 -1.36 -35.23 -11.29
N THR A 379 -0.23 -35.91 -11.38
CA THR A 379 0.88 -35.51 -12.23
C THR A 379 0.62 -35.97 -13.66
N PRO A 380 1.23 -35.33 -14.67
CA PRO A 380 1.14 -35.79 -16.06
C PRO A 380 1.59 -37.23 -16.26
N GLU A 381 2.43 -37.74 -15.36
CA GLU A 381 2.99 -39.11 -15.35
C GLU A 381 2.07 -40.13 -14.65
N GLY A 382 0.88 -39.72 -14.19
CA GLY A 382 -0.09 -40.59 -13.51
C GLY A 382 0.15 -40.79 -12.01
N GLY A 383 1.09 -40.06 -11.41
CA GLY A 383 1.33 -40.05 -9.97
C GLY A 383 0.39 -39.11 -9.22
N ILE A 384 0.21 -39.31 -7.91
CA ILE A 384 -0.58 -38.41 -7.07
C ILE A 384 0.35 -37.63 -6.14
N HIS A 385 0.36 -36.30 -6.25
CA HIS A 385 1.04 -35.42 -5.31
C HIS A 385 0.04 -34.81 -4.33
N LEU A 386 0.36 -34.90 -3.05
CA LEU A 386 -0.41 -34.30 -1.95
C LEU A 386 0.31 -33.05 -1.46
N TRP A 387 -0.42 -31.94 -1.45
CA TRP A 387 0.04 -30.65 -0.96
C TRP A 387 -0.73 -30.27 0.29
N LYS A 388 -0.07 -29.58 1.21
CA LYS A 388 -0.69 -28.94 2.37
C LYS A 388 -0.42 -27.43 2.35
N ARG A 389 -1.21 -26.67 3.09
CA ARG A 389 -0.94 -25.26 3.36
C ARG A 389 0.44 -25.11 4.02
N GLY A 390 1.29 -24.28 3.43
CA GLY A 390 2.58 -23.91 3.99
C GLY A 390 2.48 -22.74 4.98
N ALA A 391 3.64 -22.27 5.45
CA ALA A 391 3.72 -21.22 6.48
C ALA A 391 3.30 -19.83 5.99
N HIS A 392 3.30 -19.59 4.66
CA HIS A 392 3.00 -18.28 4.10
C HIS A 392 1.66 -18.30 3.37
N SER A 393 0.80 -17.36 3.74
CA SER A 393 -0.45 -17.09 3.04
C SER A 393 -0.74 -15.60 3.02
N GLU A 394 -1.29 -15.12 1.91
CA GLU A 394 -1.90 -13.80 1.83
C GLU A 394 -3.39 -13.97 1.57
N HIS A 395 -4.23 -13.11 2.14
CA HIS A 395 -5.65 -13.15 1.88
C HIS A 395 -6.23 -11.75 1.81
N ASN A 396 -7.27 -11.60 1.00
CA ASN A 396 -8.16 -10.45 1.04
C ASN A 396 -9.61 -10.95 0.99
N GLY A 397 -10.58 -10.03 0.88
CA GLY A 397 -11.99 -10.41 0.81
C GLY A 397 -12.41 -11.15 -0.47
N GLN A 398 -11.50 -11.38 -1.43
CA GLN A 398 -11.81 -11.97 -2.74
C GLN A 398 -11.00 -13.23 -3.06
N VAL A 399 -9.77 -13.33 -2.57
CA VAL A 399 -8.84 -14.42 -2.84
C VAL A 399 -8.00 -14.76 -1.62
N GLU A 400 -7.70 -16.04 -1.49
CA GLU A 400 -6.66 -16.57 -0.63
C GLU A 400 -5.52 -17.11 -1.50
N PHE A 401 -4.32 -16.67 -1.17
CA PHE A 401 -3.06 -17.14 -1.74
C PHE A 401 -2.32 -17.94 -0.67
N HIS A 402 -2.03 -19.21 -0.97
CA HIS A 402 -1.28 -20.10 -0.07
C HIS A 402 0.00 -20.55 -0.77
N VAL A 403 1.15 -20.40 -0.12
CA VAL A 403 2.35 -21.15 -0.49
C VAL A 403 2.15 -22.58 -0.01
N LEU A 404 2.32 -23.56 -0.89
CA LEU A 404 2.10 -24.97 -0.61
C LEU A 404 3.39 -25.65 -0.19
N ALA A 405 3.27 -26.62 0.73
CA ALA A 405 4.34 -27.54 1.08
C ALA A 405 3.94 -28.97 0.69
N PRO A 406 4.90 -29.84 0.31
CA PRO A 406 4.59 -31.25 0.10
C PRO A 406 4.11 -31.89 1.41
N ALA A 407 3.09 -32.75 1.34
CA ALA A 407 2.58 -33.44 2.53
C ALA A 407 3.61 -34.39 3.16
N ASN A 408 4.55 -34.92 2.35
CA ASN A 408 5.56 -35.91 2.76
C ASN A 408 6.90 -35.29 3.23
N SER A 409 7.01 -33.96 3.36
CA SER A 409 8.22 -33.32 3.87
C SER A 409 8.28 -33.43 5.40
N PRO A 410 9.40 -33.89 6.01
CA PRO A 410 9.56 -33.84 7.45
C PRO A 410 9.52 -32.38 7.91
N THR A 411 8.79 -32.14 9.00
CA THR A 411 8.59 -30.84 9.66
C THR A 411 9.87 -30.21 10.15
#